data_AF-M5ECS7-F1
#
_entry.id   AF-M5ECS7-F1
#
_cell.length_a   1.000
_cell.length_b   1.000
_cell.length_c   1.000
_cell.angle_alpha   90.00
_cell.angle_beta   90.00
_cell.angle_gamma   90.00
#
_symmetry.space_group_name_H-M   'P 1'
#
loop_
_entity.id
_entity.type
_entity.pdbx_description
1 polymer ?
#
loop_
_entity_poly.entity_id
_entity_poly.type
_entity_poly.pdbx_seq_one_letter_code
_entity_poly.pdbx_strand_id
1 'polypeptide(L)'
;MEKLSEAGKLFLKDYLVLNEAKNDVDRYLNTTVRKVHDIILEQLDDFNTEYLQLNVWENKSTRGRLQIRFKSLIEHELFREDRYDIYIMYRDIRNATDLFTNNSVKIFLHSPAAVSNLKDSLIKLSQKKLNYNIYNKKIILLDLDSSTQSAEKIAEEIFDMINIIKELLKDIYKS
;
A
#
# COMPACT_ATOMS: atom_id res chain seq x y z
N MET A 1 5.30 -15.71 -49.45
CA MET A 1 5.67 -14.96 -48.24
C MET A 1 4.58 -13.95 -47.97
N GLU A 2 3.87 -14.11 -46.87
CA GLU A 2 2.96 -13.07 -46.38
C GLU A 2 3.79 -11.85 -45.99
N LYS A 3 3.50 -10.70 -46.60
CA LYS A 3 4.16 -9.42 -46.30
C LYS A 3 3.20 -8.56 -45.51
N LEU A 4 3.69 -7.88 -44.48
CA LEU A 4 2.91 -6.86 -43.79
C LEU A 4 2.52 -5.74 -44.78
N SER A 5 1.26 -5.30 -44.68
CA SER A 5 0.80 -4.08 -45.34
C SER A 5 1.57 -2.86 -44.81
N GLU A 6 1.56 -1.74 -45.53
CA GLU A 6 2.17 -0.50 -45.04
C GLU A 6 1.56 -0.05 -43.69
N ALA A 7 0.25 -0.24 -43.50
CA ALA A 7 -0.41 -0.01 -42.22
C ALA A 7 0.11 -0.94 -41.11
N GLY A 8 0.35 -2.23 -41.42
CA GLY A 8 0.93 -3.17 -40.48
C GLY A 8 2.38 -2.84 -40.11
N LYS A 9 3.17 -2.32 -41.05
CA LYS A 9 4.53 -1.81 -40.78
C LYS A 9 4.52 -0.57 -39.90
N LEU A 10 3.58 0.35 -40.14
CA LEU A 10 3.40 1.55 -39.32
C LEU A 10 2.99 1.17 -37.89
N PHE A 11 1.99 0.28 -37.76
CA PHE A 11 1.56 -0.23 -36.45
C PHE A 11 2.70 -0.94 -35.70
N LEU A 12 3.51 -1.75 -36.39
CA LEU A 12 4.66 -2.40 -35.77
C LEU A 12 5.67 -1.37 -35.21
N LYS A 13 5.89 -0.27 -35.92
CA LYS A 13 6.74 0.82 -35.44
C LYS A 13 6.15 1.50 -34.20
N ASP A 14 4.86 1.83 -34.23
CA ASP A 14 4.17 2.44 -33.09
C ASP A 14 4.14 1.51 -31.88
N TYR A 15 3.93 0.21 -32.12
CA TYR A 15 3.98 -0.83 -31.09
C TYR A 15 5.34 -0.87 -30.38
N LEU A 16 6.44 -0.78 -31.13
CA LEU A 16 7.79 -0.75 -30.53
C LEU A 16 7.98 0.49 -29.65
N VAL A 17 7.55 1.67 -30.11
CA VAL A 17 7.62 2.92 -29.33
C VAL A 17 6.76 2.83 -28.06
N LEU A 18 5.54 2.31 -28.17
CA LEU A 18 4.66 2.09 -27.01
C LEU A 18 5.25 1.08 -26.03
N ASN A 19 5.96 0.06 -26.52
CA ASN A 19 6.62 -0.92 -25.68
C ASN A 19 7.83 -0.32 -24.94
N GLU A 20 8.59 0.57 -25.58
CA GLU A 20 9.64 1.35 -24.91
C GLU A 20 9.07 2.25 -23.82
N ALA A 21 8.04 3.04 -24.13
CA ALA A 21 7.35 3.90 -23.16
C ALA A 21 6.80 3.09 -21.97
N LYS A 22 6.22 1.91 -22.24
CA LYS A 22 5.76 1.00 -21.19
C LYS A 22 6.91 0.57 -20.27
N ASN A 23 8.07 0.21 -20.83
CA ASN A 23 9.22 -0.19 -20.04
C ASN A 23 9.73 0.92 -19.13
N ASP A 24 9.69 2.18 -19.58
CA ASP A 24 10.07 3.33 -18.77
C ASP A 24 9.08 3.59 -17.63
N VAL A 25 7.77 3.50 -17.91
CA VAL A 25 6.73 3.56 -16.87
C VAL A 25 6.91 2.44 -15.84
N ASP A 26 7.15 1.20 -16.28
CA ASP A 26 7.38 0.07 -15.38
C ASP A 26 8.65 0.27 -14.55
N ARG A 27 9.73 0.82 -15.13
CA ARG A 27 10.95 1.16 -14.40
C ARG A 27 10.70 2.21 -13.33
N TYR A 28 9.97 3.28 -13.67
CA TYR A 28 9.58 4.33 -12.73
C TYR A 28 8.77 3.74 -11.56
N LEU A 29 7.67 3.04 -11.83
CA LEU A 29 6.80 2.47 -10.80
C LEU A 29 7.54 1.47 -9.91
N ASN A 30 8.37 0.60 -10.49
CA ASN A 30 9.17 -0.35 -9.72
C ASN A 30 10.18 0.35 -8.81
N THR A 31 10.79 1.43 -9.28
CA THR A 31 11.73 2.23 -8.51
C THR A 31 11.03 2.91 -7.34
N THR A 32 9.84 3.49 -7.58
CA THR A 32 9.01 4.09 -6.53
C THR A 32 8.63 3.06 -5.48
N VAL A 33 8.12 1.89 -5.85
CA VAL A 33 7.75 0.83 -4.90
C VAL A 33 8.94 0.40 -4.04
N ARG A 34 10.11 0.21 -4.66
CA ARG A 34 11.33 -0.17 -3.95
C ARG A 34 11.76 0.91 -2.96
N LYS A 35 11.74 2.18 -3.37
CA LYS A 35 12.08 3.30 -2.47
C LYS A 35 11.12 3.39 -1.29
N VAL A 36 9.82 3.23 -1.51
CA VAL A 36 8.81 3.19 -0.43
C VAL A 36 9.15 2.08 0.57
N HIS A 37 9.45 0.88 0.05
CA HIS A 37 9.85 -0.25 0.88
C HIS A 37 11.11 0.05 1.70
N ASP A 38 12.15 0.59 1.07
CA ASP A 38 13.42 0.91 1.73
C ASP A 38 13.21 1.96 2.85
N ILE A 39 12.44 3.03 2.57
CA ILE A 39 12.07 4.07 3.57
C ILE A 39 11.33 3.46 4.77
N ILE A 40 10.37 2.55 4.51
CA ILE A 40 9.57 1.93 5.59
C ILE A 40 10.43 1.00 6.43
N LEU A 41 11.33 0.21 5.81
CA LEU A 41 12.23 -0.68 6.54
C LEU A 41 13.18 0.08 7.47
N GLU A 42 13.68 1.24 7.03
CA GLU A 42 14.57 2.08 7.84
C GLU A 42 13.92 2.58 9.14
N GLN A 43 12.59 2.73 9.17
CA GLN A 43 11.85 3.25 10.32
C GLN A 43 10.95 2.20 10.99
N LEU A 44 10.97 0.95 10.53
CA LEU A 44 10.00 -0.07 10.96
C LEU A 44 10.05 -0.33 12.46
N ASP A 45 11.27 -0.43 12.99
CA ASP A 45 11.50 -0.78 14.40
C ASP A 45 11.01 0.29 15.36
N ASP A 46 10.99 1.56 14.94
CA ASP A 46 10.45 2.68 15.71
C ASP A 46 8.93 2.56 15.92
N PHE A 47 8.25 1.80 15.05
CA PHE A 47 6.82 1.58 15.15
C PHE A 47 6.44 0.39 16.02
N ASN A 48 7.37 -0.52 16.33
CA ASN A 48 7.09 -1.64 17.23
C ASN A 48 6.76 -1.11 18.64
N THR A 49 5.83 -1.80 19.31
CA THR A 49 5.48 -1.54 20.71
C THR A 49 5.47 -2.84 21.48
N GLU A 50 5.37 -2.75 22.81
CA GLU A 50 5.14 -3.91 23.69
C GLU A 50 3.89 -4.74 23.34
N TYR A 51 2.96 -4.15 22.55
CA TYR A 51 1.69 -4.76 22.20
C TYR A 51 1.58 -5.15 20.72
N LEU A 52 2.45 -4.62 19.87
CA LEU A 52 2.29 -4.65 18.42
C LEU A 52 3.64 -4.77 17.72
N GLN A 53 3.76 -5.77 16.87
CA GLN A 53 4.90 -5.94 15.97
C GLN A 53 4.47 -5.66 14.53
N LEU A 54 5.25 -4.85 13.82
CA LEU A 54 5.09 -4.60 12.40
C LEU A 54 6.02 -5.50 11.59
N ASN A 55 5.52 -5.96 10.45
CA ASN A 55 6.31 -6.71 9.48
C ASN A 55 5.99 -6.24 8.07
N VAL A 56 7.02 -6.00 7.26
CA VAL A 56 6.86 -5.68 5.85
C VAL A 56 6.89 -6.98 5.05
N TRP A 57 5.76 -7.32 4.45
CA TRP A 57 5.67 -8.44 3.54
C TRP A 57 5.97 -7.98 2.11
N GLU A 58 7.16 -8.31 1.64
CA GLU A 58 7.49 -8.24 0.22
C GLU A 58 6.72 -9.35 -0.51
N ASN A 59 5.74 -8.97 -1.33
CA ASN A 59 5.08 -9.95 -2.17
C ASN A 59 6.08 -10.39 -3.25
N LYS A 60 6.66 -11.58 -3.11
CA LYS A 60 7.61 -12.15 -4.10
C LYS A 60 6.99 -12.30 -5.51
N SER A 61 5.66 -12.22 -5.63
CA SER A 61 4.95 -12.17 -6.91
C SER A 61 4.43 -10.75 -7.19
N THR A 62 4.93 -10.18 -8.29
CA THR A 62 4.63 -8.88 -8.94
C THR A 62 4.96 -7.60 -8.16
N ARG A 63 6.03 -6.92 -8.60
CA ARG A 63 6.37 -5.53 -8.23
C ARG A 63 5.16 -4.62 -8.49
N GLY A 64 4.82 -3.75 -7.53
CA GLY A 64 3.63 -2.87 -7.60
C GLY A 64 2.63 -3.01 -6.43
N ARG A 65 2.90 -3.91 -5.49
CA ARG A 65 2.14 -4.08 -4.24
C ARG A 65 3.08 -4.16 -3.06
N LEU A 66 2.78 -3.42 -2.00
CA LEU A 66 3.44 -3.53 -0.70
C LEU A 66 2.39 -3.81 0.38
N GLN A 67 2.73 -4.68 1.32
CA GLN A 67 1.89 -4.99 2.46
C GLN A 67 2.68 -4.80 3.75
N ILE A 68 2.15 -4.01 4.65
CA ILE A 68 2.67 -3.85 6.01
C ILE A 68 1.66 -4.53 6.92
N ARG A 69 2.14 -5.46 7.72
CA ARG A 69 1.31 -6.36 8.50
C ARG A 69 1.52 -6.08 9.98
N PHE A 70 0.42 -6.10 10.72
CA PHE A 70 0.42 -5.94 12.16
C PHE A 70 0.14 -7.28 12.82
N LYS A 71 1.03 -7.67 13.74
CA LYS A 71 0.89 -8.84 14.61
C LYS A 71 0.75 -8.33 16.05
N SER A 72 -0.29 -8.74 16.77
CA SER A 72 -0.35 -8.47 18.21
C SER A 72 0.64 -9.34 18.97
N LEU A 73 1.24 -8.77 20.01
CA LEU A 73 2.10 -9.49 20.94
C LEU A 73 1.40 -9.80 22.28
N ILE A 74 0.17 -9.35 22.48
CA ILE A 74 -0.64 -9.67 23.66
C ILE A 74 -1.70 -10.71 23.31
N GLU A 75 -1.94 -11.65 24.24
CA GLU A 75 -3.13 -12.49 24.30
C GLU A 75 -4.38 -11.64 24.61
N HIS A 76 -4.94 -11.00 23.59
CA HIS A 76 -6.33 -10.51 23.62
C HIS A 76 -7.13 -11.26 22.56
N GLU A 77 -8.39 -11.61 22.88
CA GLU A 77 -9.32 -12.31 21.96
C GLU A 77 -9.50 -11.62 20.59
N LEU A 78 -9.08 -10.35 20.48
CA LEU A 78 -9.16 -9.54 19.27
C LEU A 78 -8.07 -9.83 18.24
N PHE A 79 -6.95 -10.45 18.64
CA PHE A 79 -5.81 -10.74 17.77
C PHE A 79 -5.37 -12.20 17.91
N ARG A 80 -4.86 -12.81 16.84
CA ARG A 80 -4.35 -14.19 16.89
C ARG A 80 -2.83 -14.20 17.03
N GLU A 81 -2.32 -14.87 18.06
CA GLU A 81 -0.88 -14.92 18.41
C GLU A 81 0.08 -15.36 17.30
N ASP A 82 -0.41 -15.92 16.19
CA ASP A 82 0.41 -16.38 15.06
C ASP A 82 -0.11 -15.95 13.68
N ARG A 83 -0.99 -14.94 13.63
CA ARG A 83 -1.50 -14.42 12.36
C ARG A 83 -1.45 -12.91 12.32
N TYR A 84 -1.46 -12.37 11.11
CA TYR A 84 -1.52 -10.93 10.90
C TYR A 84 -2.99 -10.48 10.87
N ASP A 85 -3.32 -9.57 11.77
CA ASP A 85 -4.70 -9.16 12.05
C ASP A 85 -5.10 -7.92 11.25
N ILE A 86 -4.13 -7.07 10.91
CA ILE A 86 -4.35 -5.87 10.10
C ILE A 86 -3.24 -5.75 9.05
N TYR A 87 -3.59 -5.21 7.88
CA TYR A 87 -2.67 -4.95 6.78
C TYR A 87 -2.88 -3.53 6.24
N ILE A 88 -1.83 -2.73 6.18
CA ILE A 88 -1.80 -1.58 5.26
C ILE A 88 -1.35 -2.09 3.90
N MET A 89 -2.18 -1.83 2.89
CA MET A 89 -1.95 -2.28 1.53
C MET A 89 -1.70 -1.08 0.63
N TYR A 90 -0.48 -0.97 0.11
CA TYR A 90 -0.15 -0.09 -0.99
C TYR A 90 -0.24 -0.83 -2.32
N ARG A 91 -0.86 -0.20 -3.32
CA ARG A 91 -0.99 -0.70 -4.70
C ARG A 91 -0.80 0.45 -5.68
N ASP A 92 0.03 0.24 -6.69
CA ASP A 92 0.15 1.17 -7.81
C ASP A 92 -0.99 1.04 -8.83
N ILE A 93 -0.95 1.87 -9.88
CA ILE A 93 -1.93 1.86 -10.98
C ILE A 93 -2.14 0.50 -11.64
N ARG A 94 -1.12 -0.37 -11.65
CA ARG A 94 -1.19 -1.67 -12.34
C ARG A 94 -2.05 -2.67 -11.57
N ASN A 95 -2.16 -2.49 -10.25
CA ASN A 95 -2.77 -3.45 -9.33
C ASN A 95 -4.05 -2.94 -8.65
N ALA A 96 -4.49 -1.73 -8.99
CA ALA A 96 -5.70 -1.14 -8.45
C ALA A 96 -6.78 -1.08 -9.54
N THR A 97 -7.92 -1.72 -9.27
CA THR A 97 -9.03 -1.88 -10.20
C THR A 97 -9.99 -0.69 -10.23
N ASP A 98 -9.78 0.30 -9.35
CA ASP A 98 -10.70 1.39 -9.05
C ASP A 98 -10.00 2.77 -9.02
N LEU A 99 -8.89 2.93 -9.75
CA LEU A 99 -8.24 4.22 -9.92
C LEU A 99 -8.76 4.92 -11.16
N PHE A 100 -9.19 6.17 -10.97
CA PHE A 100 -9.70 7.02 -12.05
C PHE A 100 -8.58 7.76 -12.80
N THR A 101 -7.35 7.78 -12.25
CA THR A 101 -6.21 8.47 -12.84
C THR A 101 -5.02 7.54 -13.05
N ASN A 102 -4.42 7.64 -14.23
CA ASN A 102 -3.32 6.78 -14.70
C ASN A 102 -1.96 7.09 -14.04
N ASN A 103 -1.92 7.98 -13.04
CA ASN A 103 -0.72 8.38 -12.30
C ASN A 103 -0.95 8.37 -10.79
N SER A 104 -1.81 7.47 -10.29
CA SER A 104 -2.13 7.41 -8.87
C SER A 104 -1.76 6.09 -8.23
N VAL A 105 -1.69 6.10 -6.91
CA VAL A 105 -1.55 4.88 -6.12
C VAL A 105 -2.61 4.88 -5.06
N LYS A 106 -2.84 3.70 -4.51
CA LYS A 106 -3.87 3.46 -3.53
C LYS A 106 -3.26 2.84 -2.29
N ILE A 107 -3.54 3.46 -1.15
CA ILE A 107 -3.23 2.88 0.15
C ILE A 107 -4.53 2.68 0.92
N PHE A 108 -4.69 1.54 1.58
CA PHE A 108 -5.87 1.25 2.38
C PHE A 108 -5.60 0.20 3.45
N LEU A 109 -6.43 0.24 4.48
CA LEU A 109 -6.43 -0.75 5.54
C LEU A 109 -7.28 -1.97 5.16
N HIS A 110 -6.78 -3.15 5.46
CA HIS A 110 -7.50 -4.41 5.34
C HIS A 110 -7.44 -5.18 6.66
N SER A 111 -8.58 -5.76 7.03
CA SER A 111 -8.67 -6.68 8.16
C SER A 111 -9.35 -7.97 7.69
N PRO A 112 -8.78 -9.16 7.99
CA PRO A 112 -9.42 -10.43 7.71
C PRO A 112 -10.77 -10.55 8.41
N ALA A 113 -11.65 -11.38 7.85
CA ALA A 113 -12.96 -11.65 8.46
C ALA A 113 -12.85 -12.19 9.90
N ALA A 114 -11.76 -12.88 10.23
CA ALA A 114 -11.53 -13.46 11.55
C ALA A 114 -11.39 -12.42 12.68
N VAL A 115 -11.14 -11.15 12.36
CA VAL A 115 -10.97 -10.04 13.33
C VAL A 115 -11.98 -8.92 13.06
N SER A 116 -13.22 -9.29 12.68
CA SER A 116 -14.30 -8.34 12.40
C SER A 116 -14.60 -7.40 13.57
N ASN A 117 -14.54 -7.91 14.81
CA ASN A 117 -14.80 -7.12 16.01
C ASN A 117 -13.77 -5.99 16.19
N LEU A 118 -12.50 -6.27 15.93
CA LEU A 118 -11.43 -5.28 15.96
C LEU A 118 -11.65 -4.21 14.88
N LYS A 119 -12.00 -4.63 13.67
CA LYS A 119 -12.35 -3.71 12.58
C LYS A 119 -13.47 -2.77 12.98
N ASP A 120 -14.56 -3.29 13.55
CA ASP A 120 -15.71 -2.47 13.96
C ASP A 120 -15.33 -1.48 15.07
N SER A 121 -14.52 -1.91 16.04
CA SER A 121 -13.98 -1.04 17.09
C SER A 121 -13.12 0.08 16.52
N LEU A 122 -12.21 -0.24 15.60
CA LEU A 122 -11.36 0.74 14.94
C LEU A 122 -12.16 1.75 14.11
N ILE A 123 -13.18 1.30 13.37
CA ILE A 123 -14.08 2.19 12.61
C ILE A 123 -14.80 3.15 13.55
N LYS A 124 -15.42 2.63 14.62
CA LYS A 124 -16.17 3.44 15.58
C LYS A 124 -15.26 4.47 16.26
N LEU A 125 -14.08 4.06 16.71
CA LEU A 125 -13.14 4.94 17.37
C LEU A 125 -12.56 5.99 16.42
N SER A 126 -12.21 5.61 15.20
CA SER A 126 -11.67 6.57 14.23
C SER A 126 -12.70 7.61 13.83
N GLN A 127 -13.96 7.20 13.60
CA GLN A 127 -15.04 8.14 13.32
C GLN A 127 -15.29 9.09 14.49
N LYS A 128 -15.27 8.57 15.73
CA LYS A 128 -15.48 9.39 16.92
C LYS A 128 -14.34 10.38 17.19
N LYS A 129 -13.08 9.96 17.05
CA LYS A 129 -11.90 10.77 17.41
C LYS A 129 -11.37 11.64 16.29
N LEU A 130 -11.43 11.14 15.06
CA LEU A 130 -10.78 11.76 13.90
C LEU A 130 -11.78 12.29 12.87
N ASN A 131 -13.08 12.03 13.07
CA ASN A 131 -14.15 12.40 12.13
C ASN A 131 -13.99 11.77 10.73
N TYR A 132 -13.32 10.62 10.62
CA TYR A 132 -13.26 9.83 9.39
C TYR A 132 -13.05 8.34 9.67
N ASN A 133 -13.33 7.50 8.66
CA ASN A 133 -13.09 6.06 8.72
C ASN A 133 -11.69 5.72 8.18
N ILE A 134 -10.82 5.16 9.02
CA ILE A 134 -9.44 4.79 8.63
C ILE A 134 -9.36 3.66 7.59
N TYR A 135 -10.46 2.92 7.36
CA TYR A 135 -10.57 1.95 6.27
C TYR A 135 -10.91 2.57 4.93
N ASN A 136 -11.21 3.88 4.89
CA ASN A 136 -11.38 4.58 3.62
C ASN A 136 -10.05 4.57 2.86
N LYS A 137 -10.16 4.31 1.56
CA LYS A 137 -9.02 4.26 0.66
C LYS A 137 -8.43 5.66 0.52
N LYS A 138 -7.11 5.77 0.58
CA LYS A 138 -6.38 6.99 0.28
C LYS A 138 -5.74 6.87 -1.11
N ILE A 139 -5.94 7.90 -1.93
CA ILE A 139 -5.41 7.98 -3.29
C ILE A 139 -4.33 9.05 -3.29
N ILE A 140 -3.12 8.67 -3.70
CA ILE A 140 -1.99 9.60 -3.81
C ILE A 140 -1.66 9.77 -5.29
N LEU A 141 -1.50 11.02 -5.73
CA LEU A 141 -1.01 11.33 -7.06
C LEU A 141 0.52 11.24 -7.08
N LEU A 142 1.04 10.55 -8.08
CA LEU A 142 2.46 10.41 -8.32
C LEU A 142 3.00 11.67 -8.99
N ASP A 143 4.16 12.10 -8.52
CA ASP A 143 5.03 13.01 -9.25
C ASP A 143 5.83 12.22 -10.30
N LEU A 144 5.38 12.30 -11.55
CA LEU A 144 5.96 11.54 -12.66
C LEU A 144 7.39 11.97 -13.01
N ASP A 145 7.85 13.12 -12.52
CA ASP A 145 9.21 13.60 -12.71
C ASP A 145 10.16 13.09 -11.62
N SER A 146 9.64 12.57 -10.49
CA SER A 146 10.44 12.11 -9.37
C SER A 146 9.86 10.89 -8.64
N SER A 147 10.49 9.74 -8.87
CA SER A 147 10.20 8.51 -8.11
C SER A 147 10.54 8.64 -6.62
N THR A 148 11.49 9.51 -6.26
CA THR A 148 11.86 9.79 -4.87
C THR A 148 10.76 10.55 -4.16
N GLN A 149 10.31 11.68 -4.71
CA GLN A 149 9.25 12.49 -4.09
C GLN A 149 7.94 11.71 -4.00
N SER A 150 7.62 10.92 -5.03
CA SER A 150 6.48 10.02 -4.98
C SER A 150 6.61 8.98 -3.87
N ALA A 151 7.78 8.38 -3.69
CA ALA A 151 8.01 7.40 -2.64
C ALA A 151 7.90 8.00 -1.24
N GLU A 152 8.45 9.20 -1.02
CA GLU A 152 8.37 9.93 0.25
C GLU A 152 6.91 10.21 0.63
N LYS A 153 6.10 10.75 -0.30
CA LYS A 153 4.66 11.01 -0.06
C LYS A 153 3.89 9.74 0.29
N ILE A 154 4.21 8.62 -0.36
CA ILE A 154 3.57 7.33 -0.08
C ILE A 154 3.96 6.82 1.31
N ALA A 155 5.24 6.93 1.67
CA ALA A 155 5.76 6.49 2.95
C ALA A 155 5.19 7.33 4.10
N GLU A 156 5.13 8.66 3.95
CA GLU A 156 4.52 9.59 4.91
C GLU A 156 3.08 9.17 5.24
N GLU A 157 2.27 8.93 4.21
CA GLU A 157 0.88 8.50 4.39
C GLU A 157 0.78 7.13 5.08
N ILE A 158 1.68 6.21 4.75
CA ILE A 158 1.78 4.92 5.44
C ILE A 158 2.10 5.11 6.92
N PHE A 159 3.07 5.96 7.26
CA PHE A 159 3.47 6.23 8.64
C PHE A 159 2.36 6.91 9.44
N ASP A 160 1.64 7.85 8.83
CA ASP A 160 0.47 8.47 9.43
C ASP A 160 -0.60 7.42 9.77
N MET A 161 -0.91 6.52 8.83
CA MET A 161 -1.83 5.41 9.10
C MET A 161 -1.35 4.50 10.23
N ILE A 162 -0.06 4.14 10.26
CA ILE A 162 0.51 3.34 11.34
C ILE A 162 0.33 4.04 12.69
N ASN A 163 0.67 5.32 12.78
CA ASN A 163 0.55 6.11 14.00
C ASN A 163 -0.90 6.21 14.49
N ILE A 164 -1.83 6.48 13.57
CA ILE A 164 -3.26 6.50 13.86
C ILE A 164 -3.74 5.16 14.41
N ILE A 165 -3.35 4.04 13.78
CA ILE A 165 -3.71 2.70 14.25
C ILE A 165 -3.14 2.47 15.65
N LYS A 166 -1.88 2.80 15.90
CA LYS A 166 -1.24 2.66 17.22
C LYS A 166 -2.02 3.42 18.30
N GLU A 167 -2.41 4.66 18.04
CA GLU A 167 -3.18 5.46 19.00
C GLU A 167 -4.57 4.86 19.27
N LEU A 168 -5.28 4.41 18.23
CA LEU A 168 -6.60 3.80 18.40
C LEU A 168 -6.52 2.46 19.13
N LEU A 169 -5.48 1.66 18.87
CA LEU A 169 -5.26 0.40 19.58
C LEU A 169 -4.93 0.62 21.06
N LYS A 170 -4.16 1.66 21.41
CA LYS A 170 -3.91 2.01 22.81
C LYS A 170 -5.20 2.26 23.58
N ASP A 171 -6.20 2.90 22.97
CA ASP A 171 -7.48 3.10 23.63
C ASP A 171 -8.23 1.79 23.83
N ILE A 172 -8.20 0.90 22.84
CA ILE A 172 -8.87 -0.41 22.91
C ILE A 172 -8.26 -1.26 24.03
N TYR A 173 -6.94 -1.26 24.17
CA TYR A 173 -6.25 -2.06 25.21
C TYR A 173 -6.27 -1.45 26.60
N LYS A 174 -6.52 -0.14 26.73
CA LYS A 174 -6.64 0.55 28.02
C LYS A 174 -8.07 0.57 28.59
N SER A 175 -9.05 0.06 27.85
CA SER A 175 -10.46 -0.03 28.28
C SER A 175 -10.82 -1.44 28.72
#